data_AF-A0A4R5XHN9-F1
#
_entry.id   AF-A0A4R5XHN9-F1
#
_cell.length_a   1.000
_cell.length_b   1.000
_cell.length_c   1.000
_cell.angle_alpha   90.00
_cell.angle_beta   90.00
_cell.angle_gamma   90.00
#
_symmetry.space_group_name_H-M   'P 1'
#
loop_
_entity.id
_entity.type
_entity.pdbx_description
1 polymer ?
#
loop_
_entity_poly.entity_id
_entity_poly.type
_entity_poly.pdbx_seq_one_letter_code
_entity_poly.pdbx_strand_id
1 'polypeptide(L)' 'MYISGLTIEVNTMKAADIRACLVNLKKVENSLADLSLKTTNIKEKKVYHDSMLTVSEVINDIKDRLIRIEETPVPSKSN' A
#
# COMPACT_ATOMS: atom_id res chain seq x y z
N MET A 1 -5.87 31.88 9.19
CA MET A 1 -6.56 30.92 8.30
C MET A 1 -5.61 30.15 7.36
N TYR A 2 -4.29 30.13 7.59
CA TYR A 2 -3.31 29.46 6.70
C TYR A 2 -2.91 28.04 7.12
N ILE A 3 -3.05 27.68 8.41
CA ILE A 3 -2.57 26.41 8.96
C ILE A 3 -3.44 25.21 8.48
N SER A 4 -4.73 25.46 8.22
CA SER A 4 -5.67 24.45 7.73
C SER A 4 -5.37 23.98 6.30
N GLY A 5 -4.98 24.90 5.41
CA GLY A 5 -4.67 24.58 4.01
C GLY A 5 -3.39 23.77 3.85
N LEU A 6 -2.34 24.14 4.60
CA LEU A 6 -1.05 23.43 4.61
C LEU A 6 -1.20 21.98 5.08
N THR A 7 -2.09 21.74 6.06
CA THR A 7 -2.33 20.39 6.60
C THR A 7 -3.03 19.49 5.59
N ILE A 8 -3.96 20.04 4.80
CA ILE A 8 -4.68 19.30 3.75
C ILE A 8 -3.70 18.89 2.63
N GLU A 9 -2.84 19.80 2.19
CA GLU A 9 -1.85 19.56 1.13
C GLU A 9 -0.78 18.53 1.54
N VAL A 10 -0.32 18.59 2.79
CA VAL A 10 0.63 17.59 3.32
C VAL A 10 -0.02 16.20 3.40
N ASN A 11 -1.31 16.10 3.74
CA ASN A 11 -2.01 14.82 3.80
C ASN A 11 -2.28 14.23 2.41
N THR A 12 -2.60 15.06 1.41
CA THR A 12 -2.82 14.60 0.03
C THR A 12 -1.53 14.11 -0.62
N MET A 13 -0.41 14.79 -0.37
CA MET A 13 0.93 14.36 -0.82
C MET A 13 1.32 13.02 -0.20
N LYS A 14 1.15 12.85 1.12
CA LYS A 14 1.41 11.58 1.80
C LYS A 14 0.55 10.43 1.28
N ALA A 15 -0.72 10.68 0.97
CA ALA A 15 -1.61 9.68 0.40
C ALA A 15 -1.16 9.25 -1.02
N ALA A 16 -0.66 10.18 -1.84
CA ALA A 16 -0.14 9.87 -3.17
C ALA A 16 1.11 8.98 -3.13
N ASP A 17 2.04 9.27 -2.23
CA ASP A 17 3.24 8.44 -2.04
C ASP A 17 2.89 7.03 -1.57
N ILE A 18 1.91 6.91 -0.66
CA ILE A 18 1.41 5.61 -0.19
C ILE A 18 0.73 4.83 -1.33
N ARG A 19 -0.05 5.50 -2.19
CA ARG A 19 -0.64 4.86 -3.39
C ARG A 19 0.44 4.37 -4.36
N ALA A 20 1.49 5.16 -4.58
CA ALA A 20 2.62 4.75 -5.42
C ALA A 20 3.35 3.52 -4.83
N CYS A 21 3.56 3.50 -3.51
CA CYS A 21 4.10 2.36 -2.80
C CYS A 21 3.23 1.10 -2.99
N LEU A 22 1.91 1.21 -2.85
CA LEU A 22 0.96 0.10 -3.09
C LEU A 22 1.05 -0.45 -4.52
N VAL A 23 1.21 0.42 -5.52
CA VAL A 23 1.40 -0.01 -6.92
C VAL A 23 2.69 -0.82 -7.07
N ASN A 24 3.78 -0.39 -6.42
CA ASN A 24 5.05 -1.11 -6.48
C ASN A 24 4.98 -2.46 -5.76
N LEU A 25 4.33 -2.53 -4.59
CA LEU A 25 4.14 -3.79 -3.87
C LEU A 25 3.32 -4.80 -4.69
N LYS A 26 2.26 -4.36 -5.38
CA LYS A 26 1.50 -5.21 -6.31
C LYS A 26 2.36 -5.73 -7.47
N LYS A 27 3.28 -4.92 -7.99
CA LYS A 27 4.23 -5.40 -9.03
C LYS A 27 5.16 -6.48 -8.48
N VAL A 28 5.62 -6.34 -7.23
CA VAL A 28 6.43 -7.35 -6.55
C VAL A 28 5.63 -8.64 -6.35
N GLU A 29 4.40 -8.55 -5.84
CA GLU A 29 3.49 -9.69 -5.66
C GLU A 29 3.29 -10.45 -6.99
N ASN A 30 3.00 -9.75 -8.07
CA ASN A 30 2.86 -10.34 -9.41
C ASN A 30 4.16 -10.99 -9.91
N SER A 31 5.32 -10.39 -9.61
CA SER A 31 6.61 -10.96 -9.99
C SER A 31 6.91 -12.26 -9.24
N LEU A 32 6.56 -12.33 -7.95
CA LEU A 32 6.67 -13.55 -7.16
C LEU A 32 5.73 -14.65 -7.66
N ALA A 33 4.50 -14.29 -8.02
CA ALA A 33 3.56 -15.22 -8.64
C ALA A 33 4.13 -15.79 -9.95
N ASP A 34 4.66 -14.94 -10.82
CA ASP A 34 5.28 -15.34 -12.09
C ASP A 34 6.50 -16.25 -11.87
N LEU A 35 7.37 -15.93 -10.91
CA LEU A 35 8.51 -16.79 -10.54
C LEU A 35 8.06 -18.17 -10.01
N SER A 36 7.01 -18.20 -9.21
CA SER A 36 6.41 -19.45 -8.69
C SER A 36 5.84 -20.34 -9.80
N LEU A 37 5.29 -19.74 -10.85
CA LEU A 37 4.79 -20.46 -12.03
C LEU A 37 5.92 -20.97 -12.92
N LYS A 38 7.03 -20.23 -13.01
CA LYS A 38 8.16 -20.55 -13.90
C LYS A 38 9.17 -21.54 -13.30
N THR A 39 9.31 -21.60 -11.98
CA THR A 39 10.28 -22.50 -11.35
C THR A 39 9.80 -23.95 -11.35
N THR A 40 10.72 -24.87 -11.62
CA THR A 40 10.52 -26.33 -11.49
C THR A 40 10.98 -26.85 -10.12
N ASN A 41 11.71 -26.03 -9.36
CA ASN A 41 12.21 -26.38 -8.04
C ASN A 41 11.10 -26.17 -6.99
N ILE A 42 10.67 -27.26 -6.36
CA ILE A 42 9.59 -27.26 -5.35
C ILE A 42 9.92 -26.36 -4.16
N LYS A 43 11.19 -26.29 -3.74
CA LYS A 43 11.60 -25.44 -2.61
C LYS A 43 11.49 -23.97 -2.97
N GLU A 44 11.96 -23.58 -4.15
CA GLU A 44 11.83 -22.20 -4.65
C GLU A 44 10.36 -21.82 -4.85
N LYS A 45 9.56 -22.73 -5.41
CA LYS A 45 8.11 -22.53 -5.57
C LYS A 45 7.42 -22.18 -4.24
N LYS A 46 7.76 -22.92 -3.19
CA LYS A 46 7.27 -22.66 -1.83
C LYS A 46 7.73 -21.28 -1.34
N VAL A 47 9.01 -20.95 -1.49
CA VAL A 47 9.55 -19.65 -1.05
C VAL A 47 8.86 -18.49 -1.77
N TYR A 48 8.65 -18.58 -3.09
CA TYR A 48 7.93 -17.54 -3.84
C TYR A 48 6.48 -17.41 -3.40
N HIS A 49 5.78 -18.52 -3.17
CA HIS A 49 4.42 -18.51 -2.67
C HIS A 49 4.31 -17.89 -1.27
N ASP A 50 5.16 -18.31 -0.33
CA ASP A 50 5.16 -17.79 1.03
C ASP A 50 5.50 -16.29 1.04
N SER A 51 6.47 -15.87 0.21
CA SER A 51 6.80 -14.45 0.03
C SER A 51 5.63 -13.65 -0.53
N MET A 52 4.87 -14.22 -1.48
CA MET A 52 3.68 -13.58 -2.04
C MET A 52 2.60 -13.36 -0.97
N LEU A 53 2.35 -14.35 -0.10
CA LEU A 53 1.41 -14.21 1.01
C LEU A 53 1.81 -13.07 1.95
N THR A 54 3.07 -12.99 2.36
CA THR A 54 3.56 -11.92 3.22
C THR A 54 3.44 -10.55 2.55
N VAL A 55 3.73 -10.43 1.24
CA VAL A 55 3.53 -9.17 0.51
C VAL A 55 2.04 -8.79 0.46
N SER A 56 1.15 -9.77 0.29
CA SER A 56 -0.30 -9.53 0.27
C SER A 56 -0.82 -8.99 1.60
N GLU A 57 -0.35 -9.54 2.72
CA GLU A 57 -0.65 -9.04 4.07
C GLU A 57 -0.22 -7.58 4.22
N VAL A 58 1.02 -7.25 3.85
CA VAL A 58 1.54 -5.89 3.89
C VAL A 58 0.73 -4.94 3.01
N ILE A 59 0.32 -5.37 1.81
CA ILE A 59 -0.54 -4.59 0.91
C ILE A 59 -1.86 -4.25 1.59
N ASN A 60 -2.49 -5.20 2.28
CA ASN A 60 -3.77 -4.99 2.95
C ASN A 60 -3.62 -4.03 4.13
N ASP A 61 -2.59 -4.21 4.96
CA ASP A 61 -2.30 -3.28 6.07
C ASP A 61 -2.09 -1.84 5.60
N ILE A 62 -1.37 -1.65 4.48
CA ILE A 62 -1.11 -0.33 3.91
C ILE A 62 -2.38 0.27 3.30
N LYS A 63 -3.24 -0.53 2.63
CA LYS A 63 -4.54 -0.05 2.13
C LYS A 63 -5.41 0.45 3.27
N ASP A 64 -5.50 -0.29 4.37
CA ASP A 64 -6.28 0.10 5.53
C ASP A 64 -5.78 1.40 6.15
N ARG A 65 -4.46 1.59 6.20
CA ARG A 65 -3.85 2.85 6.65
C ARG A 65 -4.12 4.00 5.69
N LEU A 66 -4.10 3.75 4.38
CA LEU A 66 -4.41 4.76 3.36
C LEU A 66 -5.85 5.24 3.50
N ILE A 67 -6.80 4.30 3.63
CA ILE A 67 -8.22 4.62 3.85
C ILE A 67 -8.36 5.53 5.08
N ARG A 68 -7.74 5.16 6.21
CA ARG A 68 -7.77 6.01 7.42
C ARG A 68 -7.20 7.42 7.19
N ILE A 69 -6.13 7.56 6.42
CA ILE A 69 -5.51 8.86 6.11
C ILE A 69 -6.44 9.70 5.21
N GLU A 70 -7.08 9.07 4.23
CA GLU A 70 -8.01 9.72 3.30
C GLU A 70 -9.35 10.08 3.97
N GLU A 71 -9.81 9.26 4.92
CA GLU A 71 -11.05 9.44 5.68
C GLU A 71 -10.89 10.30 6.94
N THR A 72 -9.67 10.66 7.34
CA THR A 72 -9.46 11.53 8.51
C THR A 72 -10.20 12.86 8.26
N PRO A 73 -11.26 13.18 9.01
CA PRO A 73 -12.12 14.32 8.70
C PRO A 73 -11.35 15.61 8.83
N VAL A 74 -11.46 16.49 7.83
CA VAL A 74 -11.14 17.91 8.02
C VAL A 74 -12.04 18.39 9.15
N PRO A 75 -11.53 18.98 10.27
CA PRO A 75 -12.39 19.45 11.34
C PRO A 75 -13.40 20.43 10.76
N SER A 76 -14.67 20.05 10.78
CA SER A 76 -15.77 20.91 10.36
C SER A 76 -15.72 22.15 11.24
N LYS A 77 -15.61 23.32 10.62
CA LYS A 77 -15.79 24.58 11.35
C LYS A 77 -17.20 24.56 11.92
N SER A 78 -17.32 24.35 13.22
CA SER A 78 -18.50 24.72 13.99
C SER A 78 -18.57 26.25 13.97
N ASN A 79 -19.49 26.78 13.17
CA ASN A 79 -19.99 28.14 13.35
C ASN A 79 -21.13 28.12 14.37
#